data_AF-A0A7X4FP57-F1
#
_entry.id   AF-A0A7X4FP57-F1
#
_cell.length_a   1.000
_cell.length_b   1.000
_cell.length_c   1.000
_cell.angle_alpha   90.00
_cell.angle_beta   90.00
_cell.angle_gamma   90.00
#
_symmetry.space_group_name_H-M   'P 1'
#
loop_
_entity.id
_entity.type
_entity.pdbx_description
1 polymer ?
#
loop_
_entity_poly.entity_id
_entity_poly.type
_entity_poly.pdbx_seq_one_letter_code
_entity_poly.pdbx_strand_id
1 'polypeptide(L)' 'MSRVQLAINVTDLDKAIAFYSRLFDTAPAKVKPGYANFAIADPPLKLVLFESREGATLN' A
#
# COMPACT_ATOMS: atom_id res chain seq x y z
N MET A 1 9.99 -16.98 -7.76
CA MET A 1 10.58 -16.17 -6.67
C MET A 1 9.46 -15.82 -5.70
N SER A 2 9.59 -16.18 -4.42
CA SER A 2 8.63 -15.78 -3.38
C SER A 2 8.71 -14.26 -3.17
N ARG A 3 7.58 -13.59 -3.00
CA ARG A 3 7.51 -12.16 -2.68
C ARG A 3 6.70 -11.97 -1.41
N VAL A 4 7.06 -11.00 -0.57
CA VAL A 4 6.26 -10.67 0.61
C VAL A 4 5.02 -9.93 0.17
N GLN A 5 3.87 -10.22 0.78
CA GLN A 5 2.66 -9.42 0.64
C GLN A 5 2.36 -8.78 2.00
N LEU A 6 2.22 -7.45 1.99
CA LEU A 6 1.88 -6.67 3.18
C LEU A 6 0.53 -5.99 2.95
N ALA A 7 -0.45 -6.27 3.82
CA ALA A 7 -1.76 -5.65 3.80
C ALA A 7 -1.91 -4.77 5.04
N ILE A 8 -2.24 -3.50 4.86
CA ILE A 8 -2.32 -2.51 5.94
C ILE A 8 -3.65 -1.75 5.83
N ASN A 9 -4.30 -1.55 6.98
CA ASN A 9 -5.44 -0.65 7.09
C ASN A 9 -4.95 0.78 7.32
N VAL A 10 -5.42 1.71 6.50
CA VAL A 10 -5.08 3.14 6.56
C VAL A 10 -6.34 3.96 6.80
N THR A 11 -6.22 5.07 7.51
CA THR A 11 -7.36 5.96 7.80
C THR A 11 -7.65 6.96 6.70
N ASP A 12 -6.70 7.18 5.80
CA ASP A 12 -6.80 8.10 4.66
C ASP A 12 -6.04 7.47 3.48
N LEU A 13 -6.78 6.96 2.50
CA LEU A 13 -6.20 6.22 1.39
C LEU A 13 -5.32 7.11 0.50
N ASP A 14 -5.77 8.33 0.22
CA ASP A 14 -5.06 9.23 -0.69
C ASP A 14 -3.72 9.67 -0.10
N LYS A 15 -3.67 9.97 1.20
CA LYS A 15 -2.40 10.26 1.89
C LYS A 15 -1.49 9.05 1.91
N ALA A 16 -2.02 7.85 2.16
CA ALA A 16 -1.23 6.63 2.15
C ALA A 16 -0.65 6.34 0.76
N ILE A 17 -1.44 6.47 -0.31
CA ILE A 17 -0.97 6.34 -1.69
C ILE A 17 0.15 7.34 -1.96
N ALA A 18 -0.03 8.62 -1.60
CA ALA A 18 0.99 9.64 -1.82
C ALA A 18 2.29 9.34 -1.06
N PHE A 19 2.20 8.86 0.18
CA PHE A 19 3.35 8.47 0.99
C PHE A 19 4.09 7.27 0.39
N TYR A 20 3.39 6.15 0.15
CA TYR A 20 4.02 4.93 -0.36
C TYR A 20 4.52 5.07 -1.79
N SER A 21 3.88 5.92 -2.61
CA SER A 21 4.40 6.22 -3.96
C SER A 21 5.75 6.91 -3.91
N ARG A 22 5.98 7.81 -2.94
CA ARG A 22 7.28 8.45 -2.73
C ARG A 22 8.29 7.50 -2.11
N LEU A 23 7.85 6.70 -1.13
CA LEU A 23 8.75 5.76 -0.41
C LEU A 23 9.36 4.72 -1.35
N PHE A 24 8.56 4.20 -2.29
CA PHE A 24 8.99 3.16 -3.23
C PHE A 24 9.26 3.68 -4.65
N ASP A 25 9.21 5.00 -4.86
CA ASP A 25 9.33 5.64 -6.17
C ASP A 25 8.51 4.93 -7.26
N THR A 26 7.29 4.52 -6.90
CA THR A 26 6.46 3.63 -7.72
C THR A 26 4.99 3.99 -7.54
N ALA A 27 4.26 4.21 -8.62
CA ALA A 27 2.83 4.45 -8.58
C ALA A 27 2.04 3.18 -8.20
N PRO A 28 0.83 3.31 -7.60
CA PRO A 28 -0.03 2.16 -7.35
C PRO A 28 -0.40 1.46 -8.65
N ALA A 29 -0.32 0.13 -8.66
CA ALA A 29 -0.72 -0.68 -9.81
C ALA A 29 -2.25 -0.73 -9.97
N LYS A 30 -3.01 -0.50 -8.90
CA LYS A 30 -4.47 -0.39 -8.93
C LYS A 30 -4.99 0.48 -7.80
N VAL A 31 -5.97 1.32 -8.13
CA VAL A 31 -6.74 2.12 -7.16
C VAL A 31 -8.23 1.87 -7.36
N LYS A 32 -8.96 1.76 -6.26
CA LYS A 32 -10.43 1.66 -6.18
C LYS A 32 -10.89 2.43 -4.92
N PRO A 33 -12.19 2.80 -4.81
CA PRO A 33 -12.72 3.32 -3.57
C PRO A 33 -12.37 2.41 -2.38
N GLY A 34 -11.69 2.97 -1.37
CA GLY A 34 -11.24 2.27 -0.17
C GLY A 34 -10.12 1.24 -0.36
N TYR A 35 -9.45 1.20 -1.51
CA TYR A 35 -8.43 0.19 -1.80
C TYR A 35 -7.33 0.67 -2.77
N ALA A 36 -6.08 0.33 -2.48
CA ALA A 36 -4.99 0.42 -3.45
C ALA A 36 -4.01 -0.75 -3.33
N ASN A 37 -3.29 -1.05 -4.42
CA ASN A 37 -2.15 -1.94 -4.34
C ASN A 37 -0.95 -1.44 -5.14
N PHE A 38 0.22 -1.87 -4.71
CA PHE A 38 1.51 -1.62 -5.34
C PHE A 38 2.18 -2.95 -5.65
N ALA A 39 2.85 -2.99 -6.81
CA ALA A 39 3.71 -4.09 -7.21
C ALA A 39 5.13 -3.54 -7.31
N ILE A 40 5.90 -3.70 -6.23
CA ILE A 40 7.26 -3.19 -6.12
C ILE A 40 8.22 -4.29 -6.58
N ALA A 41 9.13 -3.94 -7.49
CA ALA A 41 10.04 -4.90 -8.11
C ALA A 41 11.26 -5.20 -7.21
N ASP A 42 11.82 -4.18 -6.58
CA ASP A 42 12.99 -4.28 -5.71
C ASP A 42 12.84 -3.36 -4.48
N PRO A 43 12.72 -3.91 -3.26
CA PRO A 43 12.56 -5.32 -2.96
C PRO A 43 11.23 -5.88 -3.50
N PRO A 44 11.15 -7.17 -3.88
CA PRO A 44 9.92 -7.77 -4.38
C PRO A 44 8.83 -7.79 -3.28
N LEU A 45 7.92 -6.83 -3.36
CA LEU A 45 6.88 -6.58 -2.37
C LEU A 45 5.54 -6.30 -3.06
N LYS A 46 4.48 -6.94 -2.56
CA LYS A 46 3.10 -6.56 -2.87
C LYS A 46 2.50 -5.84 -1.67
N LEU A 47 2.42 -4.52 -1.76
CA LEU A 47 1.75 -3.71 -0.74
C LEU A 47 0.28 -3.54 -1.11
N VAL A 48 -0.61 -3.74 -0.14
CA VAL A 48 -2.06 -3.58 -0.29
C VAL A 48 -2.55 -2.66 0.81
N LEU A 49 -3.27 -1.62 0.43
CA LEU A 49 -3.85 -0.64 1.34
C LEU A 49 -5.36 -0.80 1.34
N PHE A 50 -5.95 -0.87 2.52
CA PHE A 50 -7.40 -0.85 2.74
C PHE A 50 -7.77 0.37 3.56
N GLU A 51 -8.72 1.16 3.09
CA GLU A 51 -9.22 2.27 3.88
C GLU A 51 -10.16 1.76 4.96
N SER A 52 -9.88 2.13 6.21
CA SER A 52 -10.66 1.76 7.38
C SER A 52 -10.67 2.92 8.38
N ARG A 53 -11.82 3.12 9.05
CA ARG A 53 -11.93 4.10 10.13
C ARG A 53 -11.07 3.76 11.35
N GLU A 54 -10.70 2.48 11.49
CA GLU A 54 -9.73 1.99 12.46
C GLU A 54 -8.43 1.69 11.70
N GLY A 55 -7.44 2.58 11.84
CA GLY A 55 -6.11 2.39 11.27
C GLY A 55 -5.36 1.26 11.96
N ALA A 56 -4.57 0.48 11.20
CA ALA A 56 -3.69 -0.53 11.76
C ALA A 56 -2.26 0.00 11.81
N THR A 57 -1.57 -0.23 12.93
CA THR A 57 -0.12 0.06 13.09
C THR A 57 0.64 -1.26 13.15
N LEU A 58 1.69 -1.40 12.36
CA LEU A 58 2.69 -2.44 12.54
C LEU A 58 3.79 -1.89 13.46
N ASN A 59 3.88 -2.44 14.68
CA ASN A 59 4.96 -2.17 15.64
C ASN A 59 5.93 -3.35 15.67
#